data_AF-A0A8A3PRJ9-F1
#
_entry.id   AF-A0A8A3PRJ9-F1
#
_cell.length_a   1.000
_cell.length_b   1.000
_cell.length_c   1.000
_cell.angle_alpha   90.00
_cell.angle_beta   90.00
_cell.angle_gamma   90.00
#
_symmetry.space_group_name_H-M   'P 1'
#
loop_
_entity.id
_entity.type
_entity.pdbx_description
1 polymer ?
#
loop_
_entity_poly.entity_id
_entity_poly.type
_entity_poly.pdbx_seq_one_letter_code
_entity_poly.pdbx_strand_id
1 'polypeptide(L)'
;MRISWIITLPGLLSVVSALAMQKRDADFYSVRTKLYKDMSGRRGDPSGKYFREFLETFNLYGPWSHLFADKQLGYRERKQALSNLIQTYLATFADIGVETWLMHGTLLGWWWNRKILPWDSDSDVQVSEESMHFLASYYNMTVFHYKTPRIPEGRDYMLEINPNYVNREQSDKLNVIDARWVDTTTGLFIDITTARYNHTHPAGEGMMSCKDGHEYRDTYIFPLRDTFFEGAPAKIPFAYKEILVAEYHEQSLTVTDFEGHHFDDDKMEWIPVQKFQKPKEPQKAAQPPPKTEEQKTDEAKHAAEEAQQDNTPPASKQQLVREEHQTHTHSTTKPPPAQGTAENNILTTVEKKADQVQRAEEKRKQDEQKVADKRKETDEKMNGGDKKTENPAPPS
;
A
#
# COMPACT_ATOMS: atom_id res chain seq x y z
N MET A 1 30.67 49.00 39.05
CA MET A 1 30.89 48.88 37.59
C MET A 1 30.56 47.45 37.17
N ARG A 2 29.79 47.28 36.08
CA ARG A 2 29.56 46.03 35.31
C ARG A 2 28.48 45.05 35.81
N ILE A 3 27.21 45.35 35.51
CA ILE A 3 26.10 44.36 35.44
C ILE A 3 25.47 44.32 34.02
N SER A 4 25.82 45.24 33.12
CA SER A 4 25.16 45.37 31.80
C SER A 4 25.60 44.39 30.71
N TRP A 5 26.40 43.35 31.01
CA TRP A 5 26.92 42.41 29.99
C TRP A 5 26.25 41.03 29.98
N ILE A 6 25.38 40.72 30.95
CA ILE A 6 24.77 39.38 31.05
C ILE A 6 23.43 39.30 30.29
N ILE A 7 22.80 40.42 29.95
CA ILE A 7 21.49 40.45 29.26
C ILE A 7 21.64 40.58 27.74
N THR A 8 22.80 41.02 27.24
CA THR A 8 23.01 41.23 25.79
C THR A 8 23.37 39.96 25.03
N LEU A 9 23.96 38.95 25.70
CA LEU A 9 24.31 37.68 25.06
C LEU A 9 23.10 36.81 24.65
N PRO A 10 22.07 36.58 25.50
CA PRO A 10 20.91 35.77 25.09
C PRO A 10 20.09 36.46 23.99
N GLY A 11 19.98 37.80 24.03
CA GLY A 11 19.28 38.55 22.97
C GLY A 11 19.96 38.46 21.61
N LEU A 12 21.29 38.48 21.55
CA LEU A 12 22.02 38.33 20.29
C LEU A 12 21.93 36.90 19.73
N LEU A 13 21.96 35.87 20.60
CA LEU A 13 21.80 34.47 20.18
C LEU A 13 20.39 34.19 19.64
N SER A 14 19.34 34.75 20.24
CA SER A 14 17.97 34.60 19.73
C SER A 14 17.77 35.26 18.36
N VAL A 15 18.41 36.41 18.09
CA VAL A 15 18.33 37.08 16.78
C VAL A 15 19.12 36.33 15.71
N VAL A 16 20.27 35.73 16.05
CA VAL A 16 21.05 34.92 15.10
C VAL A 16 20.34 33.59 14.76
N SER A 17 19.70 32.93 15.74
CA SER A 17 18.87 31.74 15.47
C SER A 17 17.62 32.06 14.63
N ALA A 18 16.98 33.22 14.84
CA ALA A 18 15.85 33.64 14.02
C ALA A 18 16.25 34.00 12.57
N LEU A 19 17.45 34.55 12.37
CA LEU A 19 17.99 34.82 11.02
C LEU A 19 18.49 33.57 10.30
N ALA A 20 18.75 32.47 11.02
CA ALA A 20 19.09 31.17 10.42
C ALA A 20 17.86 30.41 9.89
N MET A 21 16.65 30.80 10.29
CA MET A 21 15.37 30.29 9.77
C MET A 21 14.86 31.18 8.63
N GLN A 22 15.69 31.41 7.62
CA GLN A 22 15.22 31.99 6.37
C GLN A 22 14.47 30.89 5.59
N LYS A 23 13.28 31.19 5.07
CA LYS A 23 12.51 30.29 4.20
C LYS A 23 13.42 29.83 3.05
N ARG A 24 13.85 28.57 3.10
CA ARG A 24 14.73 27.97 2.11
C ARG A 24 13.89 27.60 0.89
N ASP A 25 13.62 28.56 0.02
CA ASP A 25 13.04 28.27 -1.30
C ASP A 25 14.18 27.86 -2.24
N ALA A 26 14.56 26.58 -2.21
CA ALA A 26 15.38 26.00 -3.26
C ALA A 26 14.51 25.84 -4.51
N ASP A 27 14.89 26.49 -5.62
CA ASP A 27 14.28 26.26 -6.92
C ASP A 27 14.51 24.81 -7.35
N PHE A 28 13.46 24.15 -7.87
CA PHE A 28 13.48 22.81 -8.44
C PHE A 28 14.70 22.49 -9.33
N TYR A 29 15.17 23.45 -10.14
CA TYR A 29 16.35 23.26 -10.99
C TYR A 29 17.67 23.25 -10.21
N SER A 30 17.71 23.81 -9.00
CA SER A 30 18.91 23.85 -8.16
C SER A 30 19.21 22.53 -7.44
N VAL A 31 18.22 21.63 -7.34
CA VAL A 31 18.33 20.37 -6.59
C VAL A 31 18.56 19.15 -7.50
N ARG A 32 18.58 19.36 -8.82
CA ARG A 32 18.76 18.28 -9.80
C ARG A 32 20.22 17.85 -9.88
N THR A 33 20.53 16.63 -9.44
CA THR A 33 21.93 16.18 -9.32
C THR A 33 22.49 15.52 -10.57
N LYS A 34 21.68 14.79 -11.37
CA LYS A 34 22.21 13.90 -12.44
C LYS A 34 21.44 13.85 -13.77
N LEU A 35 20.16 14.24 -13.86
CA LEU A 35 19.39 14.15 -15.11
C LEU A 35 19.55 15.39 -16.01
N TYR A 36 20.20 15.21 -17.17
CA TYR A 36 20.27 16.21 -18.25
C TYR A 36 19.06 16.21 -19.19
N LYS A 37 18.25 15.14 -19.16
CA LYS A 37 17.05 14.95 -19.98
C LYS A 37 15.85 14.80 -19.05
N ASP A 38 14.75 15.51 -19.33
CA ASP A 38 13.49 15.35 -18.60
C ASP A 38 12.82 14.02 -18.98
N MET A 39 12.72 13.12 -18.00
CA MET A 39 12.12 11.80 -18.17
C MET A 39 10.71 11.70 -17.58
N SER A 40 10.10 12.81 -17.20
CA SER A 40 8.72 12.88 -16.68
C SER A 40 7.64 12.44 -17.67
N GLY A 41 8.00 12.02 -18.89
CA GLY A 41 7.03 11.59 -19.88
C GLY A 41 5.92 12.64 -20.12
N ARG A 42 6.26 13.94 -20.21
CA ARG A 42 5.30 15.07 -20.34
C ARG A 42 4.16 14.87 -21.36
N ARG A 43 4.28 13.92 -22.29
CA ARG A 43 3.19 13.47 -23.16
C ARG A 43 2.25 12.53 -22.40
N GLY A 44 1.21 13.09 -21.78
CA GLY A 44 0.05 12.32 -21.30
C GLY A 44 -0.47 12.76 -19.94
N ASP A 45 0.40 13.30 -19.08
CA ASP A 45 0.01 13.73 -17.74
C ASP A 45 -0.82 15.02 -17.77
N PRO A 46 -1.93 15.09 -17.01
CA PRO A 46 -2.71 16.30 -16.84
C PRO A 46 -1.85 17.48 -16.34
N SER A 47 -2.17 18.69 -16.78
CA SER A 47 -1.44 19.91 -16.37
C SER A 47 -1.51 20.17 -14.87
N GLY A 48 -2.55 19.69 -14.19
CA GLY A 48 -2.76 19.87 -12.75
C GLY A 48 -2.09 18.82 -11.83
N LYS A 49 -1.45 17.77 -12.37
CA LYS A 49 -0.75 16.77 -11.55
C LYS A 49 0.60 17.33 -11.09
N TYR A 50 0.81 17.40 -9.77
CA TYR A 50 2.08 17.87 -9.20
C TYR A 50 3.18 16.81 -9.29
N PHE A 51 3.01 15.69 -8.59
CA PHE A 51 3.95 14.58 -8.63
C PHE A 51 3.81 13.78 -9.93
N ARG A 52 4.88 13.69 -10.71
CA ARG A 52 4.90 12.96 -11.98
C ARG A 52 5.75 11.70 -11.82
N GLU A 53 5.26 10.59 -12.32
CA GLU A 53 5.96 9.30 -12.27
C GLU A 53 6.75 9.09 -13.57
N PHE A 54 7.86 8.38 -13.47
CA PHE A 54 8.63 7.99 -14.65
C PHE A 54 7.83 7.01 -15.52
N LEU A 55 7.46 7.44 -16.73
CA LEU A 55 6.77 6.61 -17.71
C LEU A 55 7.78 6.12 -18.77
N GLU A 56 8.35 4.93 -18.60
CA GLU A 56 8.79 4.15 -19.76
C GLU A 56 7.69 3.16 -20.16
N THR A 57 6.82 3.67 -21.03
CA THR A 57 6.10 2.96 -22.10
C THR A 57 5.70 1.51 -21.83
N PHE A 58 4.42 1.33 -21.45
CA PHE A 58 3.63 0.09 -21.56
C PHE A 58 4.23 -1.18 -20.94
N ASN A 59 3.65 -1.54 -19.78
CA ASN A 59 3.76 -2.76 -18.98
C ASN A 59 4.99 -2.92 -18.05
N LEU A 60 4.67 -2.83 -16.74
CA LEU A 60 5.28 -3.49 -15.57
C LEU A 60 6.07 -2.60 -14.57
N TYR A 61 5.30 -1.95 -13.68
CA TYR A 61 5.56 -1.64 -12.26
C TYR A 61 6.79 -0.79 -11.86
N GLY A 62 6.55 0.46 -11.47
CA GLY A 62 7.49 1.21 -10.63
C GLY A 62 7.16 2.69 -10.37
N PRO A 63 6.95 3.10 -9.11
CA PRO A 63 6.78 4.47 -8.65
C PRO A 63 8.16 5.11 -8.47
N TRP A 64 8.69 5.70 -9.53
CA TRP A 64 9.99 6.38 -9.50
C TRP A 64 9.82 7.87 -9.74
N SER A 65 10.51 8.67 -8.93
CA SER A 65 10.59 10.12 -9.08
C SER A 65 11.31 10.44 -10.38
N HIS A 66 10.59 11.03 -11.32
CA HIS A 66 11.11 11.47 -12.61
C HIS A 66 12.28 12.48 -12.48
N LEU A 67 12.45 13.09 -11.30
CA LEU A 67 13.54 14.03 -11.05
C LEU A 67 14.90 13.33 -11.03
N PHE A 68 14.94 12.12 -10.47
CA PHE A 68 16.19 11.46 -10.06
C PHE A 68 16.41 10.07 -10.65
N ALA A 69 15.35 9.37 -11.09
CA ALA A 69 15.48 8.03 -11.64
C ALA A 69 16.03 8.05 -13.08
N ASP A 70 17.11 7.29 -13.30
CA ASP A 70 17.75 7.10 -14.61
C ASP A 70 17.59 5.68 -15.18
N LYS A 71 17.33 4.68 -14.32
CA LYS A 71 17.08 3.28 -14.71
C LYS A 71 16.28 2.53 -13.64
N GLN A 72 15.66 1.41 -14.03
CA GLN A 72 15.03 0.49 -13.08
C GLN A 72 16.10 -0.29 -12.28
N LEU A 73 15.95 -0.36 -10.96
CA LEU A 73 16.84 -1.15 -10.09
C LEU A 73 16.51 -2.64 -10.14
N GLY A 74 17.53 -3.49 -9.99
CA GLY A 74 17.33 -4.93 -9.84
C GLY A 74 16.64 -5.28 -8.53
N TYR A 75 15.97 -6.44 -8.46
CA TYR A 75 15.15 -6.85 -7.31
C TYR A 75 15.85 -6.71 -5.93
N ARG A 76 17.09 -7.20 -5.80
CA ARG A 76 17.83 -7.11 -4.53
C ARG A 76 18.26 -5.69 -4.18
N GLU A 77 18.68 -4.93 -5.18
CA GLU A 77 19.11 -3.54 -5.03
C GLU A 77 17.93 -2.66 -4.62
N ARG A 78 16.77 -2.83 -5.28
CA ARG A 78 15.53 -2.14 -4.94
C ARG A 78 15.11 -2.41 -3.50
N LYS A 79 15.10 -3.68 -3.06
CA LYS A 79 14.75 -4.04 -1.68
C LYS A 79 15.67 -3.37 -0.66
N GLN A 80 16.98 -3.35 -0.92
CA GLN A 80 17.93 -2.67 -0.03
C GLN A 80 17.74 -1.15 -0.02
N ALA A 81 17.48 -0.55 -1.18
CA ALA A 81 17.25 0.87 -1.31
C ALA A 81 15.95 1.31 -0.59
N LEU A 82 14.85 0.57 -0.77
CA LEU A 82 13.58 0.79 -0.05
C LEU A 82 13.73 0.64 1.47
N SER A 83 14.46 -0.39 1.93
CA SER A 83 14.78 -0.58 3.35
C SER A 83 15.56 0.61 3.92
N ASN A 84 16.59 1.11 3.20
CA ASN A 84 17.33 2.30 3.64
C ASN A 84 16.46 3.57 3.59
N LEU A 85 15.58 3.68 2.60
CA LEU A 85 14.67 4.81 2.43
C LEU A 85 13.72 4.94 3.62
N ILE A 86 13.05 3.86 4.03
CA ILE A 86 12.14 3.90 5.19
C ILE A 86 12.88 4.10 6.52
N GLN A 87 14.09 3.52 6.68
CA GLN A 87 14.90 3.74 7.88
C GLN A 87 15.32 5.20 8.05
N THR A 88 15.76 5.84 6.97
CA THR A 88 16.18 7.26 6.99
C THR A 88 14.99 8.20 7.19
N TYR A 89 13.86 7.89 6.58
CA TYR A 89 12.60 8.59 6.82
C TYR A 89 12.18 8.55 8.29
N LEU A 90 12.08 7.35 8.87
CA LEU A 90 11.64 7.17 10.26
C LEU A 90 12.60 7.85 11.24
N ALA A 91 13.92 7.75 11.01
CA ALA A 91 14.92 8.44 11.81
C ALA A 91 14.78 9.96 11.71
N THR A 92 14.60 10.50 10.50
CA THR A 92 14.43 11.95 10.29
C THR A 92 13.19 12.46 11.01
N PHE A 93 12.06 11.77 10.87
CA PHE A 93 10.79 12.21 11.46
C PHE A 93 10.81 12.13 12.99
N ALA A 94 11.48 11.11 13.55
CA ALA A 94 11.75 11.04 14.98
C ALA A 94 12.63 12.20 15.47
N ASP A 95 13.71 12.54 14.74
CA ASP A 95 14.62 13.63 15.10
C ASP A 95 13.95 15.02 14.99
N ILE A 96 13.10 15.23 13.99
CA ILE A 96 12.31 16.46 13.82
C ILE A 96 11.20 16.56 14.89
N GLY A 97 10.80 15.43 15.48
CA GLY A 97 9.70 15.37 16.44
C GLY A 97 8.31 15.36 15.79
N VAL A 98 8.21 14.93 14.54
CA VAL A 98 6.93 14.78 13.83
C VAL A 98 6.48 13.33 13.93
N GLU A 99 5.30 13.14 14.53
CA GLU A 99 4.69 11.82 14.61
C GLU A 99 4.17 11.37 13.24
N THR A 100 4.55 10.15 12.85
CA THR A 100 4.20 9.48 11.59
C THR A 100 3.92 8.00 11.87
N TRP A 101 3.07 7.38 11.07
CA TRP A 101 2.74 5.95 11.20
C TRP A 101 2.62 5.25 9.84
N LEU A 102 2.86 3.94 9.84
CA LEU A 102 2.77 3.10 8.64
C LEU A 102 1.30 2.86 8.27
N MET A 103 0.99 2.92 6.98
CA MET A 103 -0.35 2.71 6.42
C MET A 103 -0.30 1.85 5.14
N HIS A 104 -1.48 1.50 4.61
CA HIS A 104 -1.65 0.82 3.32
C HIS A 104 -0.74 -0.42 3.17
N GLY A 105 -0.06 -0.55 2.04
CA GLY A 105 0.80 -1.70 1.71
C GLY A 105 1.98 -1.84 2.67
N THR A 106 2.47 -0.73 3.21
CA THR A 106 3.57 -0.73 4.19
C THR A 106 3.13 -1.30 5.53
N LEU A 107 1.92 -0.98 5.99
CA LEU A 107 1.33 -1.59 7.19
C LEU A 107 1.04 -3.08 6.97
N LEU A 108 0.65 -3.48 5.76
CA LEU A 108 0.45 -4.88 5.41
C LEU A 108 1.77 -5.68 5.42
N GLY A 109 2.85 -5.12 4.88
CA GLY A 109 4.19 -5.71 5.01
C GLY A 109 4.62 -5.81 6.47
N TRP A 110 4.29 -4.79 7.27
CA TRP A 110 4.55 -4.83 8.71
C TRP A 110 3.85 -6.01 9.40
N TRP A 111 2.58 -6.27 9.07
CA TRP A 111 1.80 -7.37 9.63
C TRP A 111 2.45 -8.74 9.42
N TRP A 112 2.96 -9.01 8.22
CA TRP A 112 3.52 -10.32 7.87
C TRP A 112 4.86 -10.60 8.56
N ASN A 113 5.82 -9.69 8.44
CA ASN A 113 7.15 -9.93 9.01
C ASN A 113 7.95 -8.66 9.33
N ARG A 114 7.27 -7.51 9.48
CA ARG A 114 7.92 -6.23 9.78
C ARG A 114 8.92 -5.81 8.70
N LYS A 115 8.70 -6.25 7.46
CA LYS A 115 9.53 -5.91 6.29
C LYS A 115 8.64 -5.46 5.14
N ILE A 116 9.24 -4.80 4.18
CA ILE A 116 8.58 -4.40 2.93
C ILE A 116 8.23 -5.66 2.14
N LEU A 117 7.01 -5.71 1.59
CA LEU A 117 6.56 -6.83 0.76
C LEU A 117 7.45 -6.92 -0.50
N PRO A 118 7.88 -8.11 -0.93
CA PRO A 118 8.92 -8.19 -1.97
C PRO A 118 8.49 -7.72 -3.37
N TRP A 119 7.19 -7.76 -3.66
CA TRP A 119 6.61 -7.24 -4.90
C TRP A 119 6.25 -5.76 -4.81
N ASP A 120 6.25 -5.20 -3.61
CA ASP A 120 5.95 -3.79 -3.38
C ASP A 120 7.08 -2.90 -3.90
N SER A 121 6.69 -1.69 -4.27
CA SER A 121 7.53 -0.79 -5.06
C SER A 121 7.69 0.60 -4.48
N ASP A 122 6.81 0.96 -3.55
CA ASP A 122 6.76 2.19 -2.77
C ASP A 122 6.55 1.86 -1.29
N SER A 123 6.45 2.90 -0.48
CA SER A 123 5.99 2.78 0.89
C SER A 123 5.07 3.95 1.21
N ASP A 124 4.07 3.69 2.03
CA ASP A 124 3.02 4.63 2.38
C ASP A 124 3.00 4.88 3.89
N VAL A 125 2.97 6.14 4.23
CA VAL A 125 2.95 6.60 5.61
C VAL A 125 1.99 7.77 5.75
N GLN A 126 1.52 8.00 6.97
CA GLN A 126 0.61 9.09 7.28
C GLN A 126 1.13 9.98 8.39
N VAL A 127 0.75 11.26 8.29
CA VAL A 127 0.96 12.29 9.30
C VAL A 127 -0.33 13.04 9.59
N SER A 128 -0.38 13.72 10.73
CA SER A 128 -1.49 14.62 11.04
C SER A 128 -1.48 15.88 10.16
N GLU A 129 -2.63 16.54 10.04
CA GLU A 129 -2.76 17.83 9.36
C GLU A 129 -1.81 18.90 9.89
N GLU A 130 -1.69 19.01 11.21
CA GLU A 130 -0.80 19.96 11.86
C GLU A 130 0.67 19.68 11.52
N SER A 131 1.07 18.40 11.58
CA SER A 131 2.40 17.96 11.17
C SER A 131 2.71 18.31 9.72
N MET A 132 1.75 18.13 8.80
CA MET A 132 1.96 18.48 7.39
C MET A 132 2.16 19.99 7.20
N HIS A 133 1.37 20.83 7.87
CA HIS A 133 1.58 22.29 7.83
C HIS A 133 2.94 22.70 8.39
N PHE A 134 3.39 22.06 9.48
CA PHE A 134 4.71 22.28 10.04
C PHE A 134 5.82 21.91 9.04
N LEU A 135 5.76 20.72 8.44
CA LEU A 135 6.72 20.29 7.43
C LEU A 135 6.74 21.22 6.21
N ALA A 136 5.56 21.62 5.71
CA ALA A 136 5.45 22.56 4.60
C ALA A 136 6.10 23.92 4.88
N SER A 137 5.99 24.40 6.13
CA SER A 137 6.48 25.73 6.52
C SER A 137 7.99 25.77 6.74
N TYR A 138 8.58 24.68 7.22
CA TYR A 138 9.97 24.68 7.71
C TYR A 138 10.90 23.70 6.98
N TYR A 139 10.37 22.63 6.38
CA TYR A 139 11.16 21.51 5.86
C TYR A 139 10.91 21.19 4.38
N ASN A 140 10.04 21.93 3.68
CA ASN A 140 9.85 21.72 2.25
C ASN A 140 11.17 21.93 1.47
N MET A 141 11.47 21.02 0.54
CA MET A 141 12.69 20.98 -0.27
C MET A 141 13.99 20.89 0.54
N THR A 142 13.92 20.38 1.78
CA THR A 142 15.13 20.13 2.58
C THR A 142 15.77 18.80 2.20
N VAL A 143 17.11 18.78 2.21
CA VAL A 143 17.93 17.62 1.87
C VAL A 143 18.68 17.15 3.12
N PHE A 144 18.61 15.85 3.37
CA PHE A 144 19.22 15.16 4.50
C PHE A 144 20.26 14.16 4.00
N HIS A 145 21.50 14.33 4.46
CA HIS A 145 22.61 13.47 4.07
C HIS A 145 22.85 12.38 5.13
N TYR A 146 22.74 11.12 4.72
CA TYR A 146 22.99 9.96 5.58
C TYR A 146 24.23 9.19 5.14
N LYS A 147 25.08 8.84 6.10
CA LYS A 147 26.16 7.86 5.93
C LYS A 147 25.90 6.67 6.83
N THR A 148 25.78 5.50 6.24
CA THR A 148 25.55 4.25 6.98
C THR A 148 26.64 3.24 6.63
N PRO A 149 26.88 2.19 7.44
CA PRO A 149 27.81 1.12 7.05
C PRO A 149 27.45 0.46 5.71
N ARG A 150 26.17 0.50 5.31
CA ARG A 150 25.68 -0.03 4.03
C ARG A 150 25.87 0.95 2.86
N ILE A 151 25.89 2.26 3.14
CA ILE A 151 26.11 3.35 2.17
C ILE A 151 27.27 4.23 2.67
N PRO A 152 28.52 3.74 2.60
CA PRO A 152 29.69 4.46 3.11
C PRO A 152 29.98 5.76 2.34
N GLU A 153 29.62 5.81 1.06
CA GLU A 153 29.72 7.00 0.21
C GLU A 153 28.78 8.13 0.62
N GLY A 154 27.74 7.79 1.39
CA GLY A 154 26.67 8.69 1.79
C GLY A 154 25.59 8.83 0.73
N ARG A 155 24.38 9.19 1.16
CA ARG A 155 23.22 9.36 0.30
C ARG A 155 22.35 10.51 0.77
N ASP A 156 21.85 11.26 -0.20
CA ASP A 156 20.99 12.41 0.01
C ASP A 156 19.53 12.03 -0.20
N TYR A 157 18.71 12.40 0.77
CA TYR A 157 17.27 12.21 0.74
C TYR A 157 16.57 13.57 0.85
N MET A 158 15.52 13.79 0.07
CA MET A 158 14.83 15.07 0.01
C MET A 158 13.39 14.94 0.49
N LEU A 159 12.95 15.86 1.35
CA LEU A 159 11.54 16.01 1.67
C LEU A 159 10.90 17.04 0.73
N GLU A 160 9.95 16.61 -0.09
CA GLU A 160 9.23 17.44 -1.04
C GLU A 160 7.74 17.50 -0.67
N ILE A 161 7.19 18.71 -0.52
CA ILE A 161 5.78 18.91 -0.15
C ILE A 161 5.01 19.43 -1.37
N ASN A 162 3.91 18.75 -1.71
CA ASN A 162 2.99 19.17 -2.75
C ASN A 162 2.23 20.42 -2.32
N PRO A 163 2.30 21.55 -3.03
CA PRO A 163 1.56 22.77 -2.67
C PRO A 163 0.04 22.57 -2.53
N ASN A 164 -0.52 21.56 -3.19
CA ASN A 164 -1.94 21.20 -3.07
C ASN A 164 -2.27 20.49 -1.76
N TYR A 165 -1.33 20.32 -0.83
CA TYR A 165 -1.59 19.75 0.50
C TYR A 165 -2.63 20.53 1.31
N VAL A 166 -2.88 21.80 0.96
CA VAL A 166 -3.93 22.62 1.59
C VAL A 166 -5.35 22.22 1.15
N ASN A 167 -5.47 21.57 -0.01
CA ASN A 167 -6.75 21.06 -0.49
C ASN A 167 -7.16 19.89 0.40
N ARG A 168 -8.41 19.88 0.88
CA ARG A 168 -8.95 18.79 1.71
C ARG A 168 -9.90 17.89 0.92
N GLU A 169 -10.27 18.31 -0.29
CA GLU A 169 -11.28 17.66 -1.10
C GLU A 169 -10.76 16.35 -1.71
N GLN A 170 -11.56 15.29 -1.60
CA GLN A 170 -11.30 14.00 -2.25
C GLN A 170 -11.61 14.01 -3.76
N SER A 171 -12.12 15.13 -4.28
CA SER A 171 -12.43 15.32 -5.71
C SER A 171 -11.18 15.52 -6.56
N ASP A 172 -10.08 15.99 -5.97
CA ASP A 172 -8.80 16.11 -6.67
C ASP A 172 -8.07 14.76 -6.70
N LYS A 173 -8.36 13.99 -7.76
CA LYS A 173 -7.71 12.70 -8.01
C LYS A 173 -6.29 12.82 -8.58
N LEU A 174 -5.81 14.03 -8.86
CA LEU A 174 -4.45 14.26 -9.38
C LEU A 174 -3.43 14.52 -8.27
N ASN A 175 -3.87 15.07 -7.13
CA ASN A 175 -2.99 15.47 -6.02
C ASN A 175 -3.39 14.82 -4.70
N VAL A 176 -3.57 13.50 -4.75
CA VAL A 176 -3.89 12.66 -3.60
C VAL A 176 -2.74 12.62 -2.59
N ILE A 177 -1.49 12.59 -3.07
CA ILE A 177 -0.29 12.58 -2.23
C ILE A 177 0.12 14.00 -1.84
N ASP A 178 0.35 14.20 -0.54
CA ASP A 178 0.67 15.50 0.05
C ASP A 178 2.16 15.79 0.13
N ALA A 179 2.98 14.75 0.32
CA ALA A 179 4.43 14.89 0.38
C ALA A 179 5.15 13.60 -0.04
N ARG A 180 6.44 13.74 -0.36
CA ARG A 180 7.33 12.62 -0.67
C ARG A 180 8.66 12.74 0.05
N TRP A 181 9.14 11.61 0.55
CA TRP A 181 10.53 11.44 0.96
C TRP A 181 11.28 10.72 -0.15
N VAL A 182 12.24 11.38 -0.80
CA VAL A 182 12.82 10.93 -2.07
C VAL A 182 14.31 10.63 -1.93
N ASP A 183 14.74 9.43 -2.33
CA ASP A 183 16.16 9.13 -2.58
C ASP A 183 16.60 9.84 -3.86
N THR A 184 17.44 10.87 -3.72
CA THR A 184 17.90 11.71 -4.85
C THR A 184 18.86 11.00 -5.80
N THR A 185 19.33 9.80 -5.45
CA THR A 185 20.20 8.99 -6.30
C THR A 185 19.42 7.98 -7.13
N THR A 186 18.40 7.34 -6.56
CA THR A 186 17.64 6.28 -7.25
C THR A 186 16.28 6.75 -7.77
N GLY A 187 15.76 7.83 -7.19
CA GLY A 187 14.40 8.30 -7.41
C GLY A 187 13.33 7.48 -6.70
N LEU A 188 13.66 6.49 -5.87
CA LEU A 188 12.67 5.87 -4.99
C LEU A 188 12.09 6.89 -4.02
N PHE A 189 10.82 6.73 -3.67
CA PHE A 189 10.18 7.61 -2.71
C PHE A 189 9.22 6.87 -1.77
N ILE A 190 8.89 7.55 -0.68
CA ILE A 190 7.80 7.20 0.23
C ILE A 190 6.71 8.23 0.00
N ASP A 191 5.49 7.76 -0.23
CA ASP A 191 4.31 8.61 -0.31
C ASP A 191 3.80 8.92 1.10
N ILE A 192 3.65 10.20 1.38
CA ILE A 192 3.20 10.72 2.67
C ILE A 192 1.82 11.36 2.43
N THR A 193 0.80 10.81 3.06
CA THR A 193 -0.57 11.34 3.03
C THR A 193 -0.95 11.96 4.37
N THR A 194 -1.87 12.92 4.34
CA THR A 194 -2.31 13.62 5.55
C THR A 194 -3.65 13.09 6.03
N ALA A 195 -3.69 12.64 7.28
CA ALA A 195 -4.90 12.29 7.99
C ALA A 195 -5.53 13.55 8.63
N ARG A 196 -6.79 13.84 8.30
CA ARG A 196 -7.48 15.08 8.73
C ARG A 196 -8.80 14.79 9.40
N TYR A 197 -9.11 15.47 10.49
CA TYR A 197 -10.45 15.40 11.08
C TYR A 197 -11.50 15.98 10.13
N ASN A 198 -12.57 15.22 9.87
CA ASN A 198 -13.71 15.67 9.10
C ASN A 198 -14.89 15.98 10.06
N HIS A 199 -14.96 17.24 10.49
CA HIS A 199 -15.97 17.71 11.44
C HIS A 199 -17.40 17.74 10.86
N THR A 200 -17.54 17.63 9.54
CA THR A 200 -18.83 17.62 8.85
C THR A 200 -19.29 16.23 8.43
N HIS A 201 -18.52 15.18 8.78
CA HIS A 201 -18.83 13.82 8.39
C HIS A 201 -20.14 13.33 9.02
N PRO A 202 -21.05 12.66 8.27
CA PRO A 202 -22.35 12.23 8.79
C PRO A 202 -22.27 11.23 9.97
N ALA A 203 -21.18 10.46 10.06
CA ALA A 203 -20.94 9.55 11.19
C ALA A 203 -20.50 10.24 12.50
N GLY A 204 -20.39 11.57 12.51
CA GLY A 204 -20.16 12.37 13.70
C GLY A 204 -18.69 12.66 14.03
N GLU A 205 -18.45 13.13 15.25
CA GLU A 205 -17.13 13.56 15.74
C GLU A 205 -16.11 12.43 15.82
N GLY A 206 -14.84 12.76 15.62
CA GLY A 206 -13.72 11.81 15.62
C GLY A 206 -13.51 11.09 14.29
N MET A 207 -14.28 11.42 13.25
CA MET A 207 -14.02 10.93 11.90
C MET A 207 -12.82 11.63 11.30
N MET A 208 -11.93 10.83 10.69
CA MET A 208 -10.79 11.30 9.93
C MET A 208 -10.89 10.82 8.49
N SER A 209 -10.37 11.63 7.56
CA SER A 209 -10.38 11.36 6.14
C SER A 209 -9.05 11.75 5.49
N CYS A 210 -8.67 10.98 4.48
CA CYS A 210 -7.56 11.27 3.57
C CYS A 210 -8.10 11.61 2.16
N LYS A 211 -7.25 12.19 1.30
CA LYS A 211 -7.63 12.59 -0.07
C LYS A 211 -7.87 11.42 -1.02
N ASP A 212 -7.28 10.28 -0.71
CA ASP A 212 -7.41 9.03 -1.46
C ASP A 212 -8.81 8.41 -1.34
N GLY A 213 -9.62 8.87 -0.38
CA GLY A 213 -10.95 8.34 -0.11
C GLY A 213 -11.02 7.51 1.16
N HIS A 214 -9.90 7.24 1.83
CA HIS A 214 -9.91 6.49 3.07
C HIS A 214 -10.47 7.32 4.22
N GLU A 215 -11.37 6.69 4.97
CA GLU A 215 -12.01 7.26 6.15
C GLU A 215 -11.90 6.28 7.30
N TYR A 216 -11.56 6.78 8.48
CA TYR A 216 -11.44 5.98 9.69
C TYR A 216 -11.73 6.84 10.91
N ARG A 217 -12.17 6.18 11.99
CA ARG A 217 -12.34 6.85 13.27
C ARG A 217 -10.97 7.05 13.93
N ASP A 218 -10.78 8.18 14.58
CA ASP A 218 -9.59 8.49 15.38
C ASP A 218 -9.21 7.38 16.35
N THR A 219 -10.19 6.72 16.96
CA THR A 219 -9.99 5.56 17.86
C THR A 219 -9.34 4.34 17.20
N TYR A 220 -9.32 4.26 15.87
CA TYR A 220 -8.62 3.21 15.13
C TYR A 220 -7.15 3.55 14.90
N ILE A 221 -6.83 4.84 14.85
CA ILE A 221 -5.46 5.33 14.68
C ILE A 221 -4.79 5.50 16.05
N PHE A 222 -5.42 6.24 16.95
CA PHE A 222 -4.84 6.66 18.22
C PHE A 222 -5.34 5.84 19.41
N PRO A 223 -4.49 5.63 20.44
CA PRO A 223 -3.07 5.97 20.48
C PRO A 223 -2.25 5.05 19.57
N LEU A 224 -1.24 5.62 18.90
CA LEU A 224 -0.33 4.84 18.08
C LEU A 224 0.45 3.83 18.91
N ARG A 225 0.82 2.70 18.29
CA ARG A 225 1.62 1.65 18.93
C ARG A 225 3.05 1.70 18.44
N ASP A 226 3.99 1.69 19.37
CA ASP A 226 5.42 1.58 19.04
C ASP A 226 5.79 0.17 18.60
N THR A 227 6.61 0.08 17.56
CA THR A 227 7.05 -1.18 16.97
C THR A 227 8.37 -0.97 16.22
N PHE A 228 8.76 -1.97 15.42
CA PHE A 228 9.88 -1.88 14.50
C PHE A 228 9.44 -2.27 13.09
N PHE A 229 10.02 -1.61 12.09
CA PHE A 229 9.83 -1.93 10.68
C PHE A 229 11.16 -1.77 9.94
N GLU A 230 11.55 -2.78 9.16
CA GLU A 230 12.87 -2.84 8.52
C GLU A 230 14.04 -2.63 9.51
N GLY A 231 13.83 -2.97 10.79
CA GLY A 231 14.82 -2.79 11.86
C GLY A 231 14.92 -1.37 12.45
N ALA A 232 14.11 -0.40 11.99
CA ALA A 232 14.01 0.94 12.60
C ALA A 232 12.78 1.06 13.51
N PRO A 233 12.82 1.88 14.57
CA PRO A 233 11.63 2.22 15.36
C PRO A 233 10.55 2.84 14.47
N ALA A 234 9.32 2.35 14.60
CA ALA A 234 8.18 2.79 13.81
C ALA A 234 6.92 2.85 14.69
N LYS A 235 5.89 3.52 14.18
CA LYS A 235 4.56 3.54 14.79
C LYS A 235 3.51 2.99 13.83
N ILE A 236 2.48 2.40 14.39
CA ILE A 236 1.32 1.85 13.66
C ILE A 236 0.01 2.29 14.33
N PRO A 237 -1.12 2.26 13.60
CA PRO A 237 -2.44 2.48 14.16
C PRO A 237 -2.79 1.54 15.33
N PHE A 238 -3.67 1.99 16.24
CA PHE A 238 -4.17 1.17 17.33
C PHE A 238 -4.92 -0.09 16.86
N ALA A 239 -5.87 0.09 15.94
CA ALA A 239 -6.71 -0.96 15.36
C ALA A 239 -6.22 -1.34 13.95
N TYR A 240 -4.92 -1.60 13.83
CA TYR A 240 -4.28 -1.88 12.54
C TYR A 240 -4.91 -3.07 11.80
N LYS A 241 -5.43 -4.07 12.51
CA LYS A 241 -6.02 -5.26 11.88
C LYS A 241 -7.34 -4.90 11.21
N GLU A 242 -8.16 -4.11 11.88
CA GLU A 242 -9.44 -3.62 11.38
C GLU A 242 -9.24 -2.73 10.15
N ILE A 243 -8.22 -1.86 10.18
CA ILE A 243 -7.83 -1.02 9.04
C ILE A 243 -7.41 -1.89 7.85
N LEU A 244 -6.50 -2.85 8.05
CA LEU A 244 -6.03 -3.73 6.98
C LEU A 244 -7.15 -4.61 6.40
N VAL A 245 -8.06 -5.13 7.24
CA VAL A 245 -9.19 -5.92 6.78
C VAL A 245 -10.19 -5.07 5.99
N ALA A 246 -10.41 -3.82 6.39
CA ALA A 246 -11.27 -2.90 5.65
C ALA A 246 -10.72 -2.59 4.25
N GLU A 247 -9.40 -2.44 4.12
CA GLU A 247 -8.72 -2.09 2.87
C GLU A 247 -8.46 -3.30 1.96
N TYR A 248 -7.89 -4.38 2.51
CA TYR A 248 -7.38 -5.52 1.75
C TYR A 248 -8.14 -6.83 1.97
N HIS A 249 -9.21 -6.82 2.78
CA HIS A 249 -10.00 -8.00 3.16
C HIS A 249 -9.21 -9.01 4.02
N GLU A 250 -9.92 -9.91 4.71
CA GLU A 250 -9.31 -10.89 5.64
C GLU A 250 -8.28 -11.82 4.97
N GLN A 251 -8.42 -12.08 3.66
CA GLN A 251 -7.53 -12.96 2.92
C GLN A 251 -6.11 -12.40 2.81
N SER A 252 -5.95 -11.08 2.77
CA SER A 252 -4.63 -10.43 2.73
C SER A 252 -3.75 -10.73 3.94
N LEU A 253 -4.37 -11.09 5.08
CA LEU A 253 -3.70 -11.38 6.34
C LEU A 253 -3.41 -12.87 6.54
N THR A 254 -3.89 -13.74 5.64
CA THR A 254 -3.90 -15.20 5.84
C THR A 254 -3.39 -15.98 4.63
N VAL A 255 -3.48 -15.45 3.41
CA VAL A 255 -3.00 -16.12 2.20
C VAL A 255 -1.47 -16.06 2.15
N THR A 256 -0.84 -17.23 2.20
CA THR A 256 0.62 -17.40 2.19
C THR A 256 1.23 -17.50 0.80
N ASP A 257 0.43 -17.52 -0.27
CA ASP A 257 0.91 -17.61 -1.65
C ASP A 257 0.39 -16.42 -2.46
N PHE A 258 1.28 -15.50 -2.82
CA PHE A 258 0.90 -14.26 -3.49
C PHE A 258 2.05 -13.69 -4.33
N GLU A 259 1.74 -13.10 -5.49
CA GLU A 259 2.72 -12.45 -6.39
C GLU A 259 4.00 -13.27 -6.65
N GLY A 260 3.85 -14.60 -6.82
CA GLY A 260 4.97 -15.51 -7.07
C GLY A 260 5.90 -15.76 -5.88
N HIS A 261 5.44 -15.46 -4.67
CA HIS A 261 6.15 -15.72 -3.41
C HIS A 261 5.28 -16.60 -2.50
N HIS A 262 5.95 -17.38 -1.67
CA HIS A 262 5.35 -18.16 -0.60
C HIS A 262 5.87 -17.65 0.75
N PHE A 263 4.99 -17.42 1.72
CA PHE A 263 5.38 -17.04 3.07
C PHE A 263 5.80 -18.28 3.86
N ASP A 264 7.06 -18.32 4.24
CA ASP A 264 7.63 -19.36 5.08
C ASP A 264 7.47 -18.95 6.55
N ASP A 265 6.55 -19.62 7.25
CA ASP A 265 6.23 -19.35 8.67
C ASP A 265 7.42 -19.59 9.60
N ASP A 266 8.30 -20.55 9.28
CA ASP A 266 9.47 -20.86 10.11
C ASP A 266 10.53 -19.76 10.01
N LYS A 267 10.70 -19.20 8.80
CA LYS A 267 11.65 -18.10 8.55
C LYS A 267 11.05 -16.72 8.78
N MET A 268 9.73 -16.61 8.87
CA MET A 268 8.99 -15.35 8.82
C MET A 268 9.38 -14.51 7.60
N GLU A 269 9.46 -15.15 6.42
CA GLU A 269 9.90 -14.49 5.19
C GLU A 269 9.11 -14.92 3.95
N TRP A 270 8.82 -13.95 3.08
CA TRP A 270 8.33 -14.20 1.73
C TRP A 270 9.47 -14.69 0.82
N ILE A 271 9.39 -15.94 0.40
CA ILE A 271 10.39 -16.61 -0.45
C ILE A 271 9.88 -16.66 -1.89
N PRO A 272 10.68 -16.27 -2.90
CA PRO A 272 10.30 -16.41 -4.30
C PRO A 272 10.06 -17.88 -4.65
N VAL A 273 8.89 -18.20 -5.21
CA VAL A 273 8.60 -19.51 -5.76
C VAL A 273 9.34 -19.61 -7.09
N GLN A 274 10.33 -20.50 -7.18
CA GLN A 274 11.00 -20.76 -8.46
C GLN A 274 9.95 -21.28 -9.45
N LYS A 275 9.67 -20.50 -10.50
CA LYS A 275 8.90 -21.02 -11.64
C LYS A 275 9.69 -22.19 -12.21
N PHE A 276 9.19 -23.42 -12.05
CA PHE A 276 9.69 -24.56 -12.81
C PHE A 276 9.58 -24.22 -14.29
N GLN A 277 10.70 -23.84 -14.91
CA GLN A 277 10.79 -23.85 -16.36
C GLN A 277 10.71 -25.33 -16.74
N LYS A 278 9.59 -25.75 -17.35
CA LYS A 278 9.58 -27.02 -18.07
C LYS A 278 10.82 -27.01 -18.97
N PRO A 279 11.64 -28.07 -18.99
CA PRO A 279 12.74 -28.16 -19.93
C PRO A 279 12.18 -27.85 -21.31
N LYS A 280 12.74 -26.84 -21.99
CA LYS A 280 12.42 -26.62 -23.39
C LYS A 280 12.67 -27.95 -24.08
N GLU A 281 11.60 -28.60 -24.57
CA GLU A 281 11.75 -29.72 -25.48
C GLU A 281 12.72 -29.27 -26.58
N PRO A 282 13.76 -30.07 -26.90
CA PRO A 282 14.66 -29.73 -27.98
C PRO A 282 13.81 -29.46 -29.21
N GLN A 283 13.90 -28.24 -29.75
CA GLN A 283 13.21 -27.85 -30.97
C GLN A 283 13.52 -28.91 -32.03
N LYS A 284 12.52 -29.70 -32.39
CA LYS A 284 12.57 -30.55 -33.57
C LYS A 284 12.95 -29.63 -34.73
N ALA A 285 14.08 -29.91 -35.36
CA ALA A 285 14.56 -29.17 -36.53
C ALA A 285 13.38 -28.99 -37.51
N ALA A 286 13.08 -27.74 -37.83
CA ALA A 286 12.04 -27.41 -38.79
C ALA A 286 12.35 -28.11 -40.11
N GLN A 287 11.47 -29.02 -40.52
CA GLN A 287 11.45 -29.52 -41.89
C GLN A 287 11.17 -28.33 -42.82
N PRO A 288 11.87 -28.20 -43.95
CA PRO A 288 11.63 -27.10 -44.88
C PRO A 288 10.19 -27.14 -45.41
N PRO A 289 9.57 -25.97 -45.68
CA PRO A 289 8.17 -25.87 -46.05
C PRO A 289 7.86 -26.61 -47.37
N PRO A 290 6.62 -27.12 -47.55
CA PRO A 290 6.21 -27.77 -48.78
C PRO A 290 6.24 -26.78 -49.95
N LYS A 291 6.82 -27.20 -51.08
CA LYS A 291 6.89 -26.41 -52.33
C LYS A 291 5.49 -26.09 -52.86
N THR A 292 5.29 -24.84 -53.25
CA THR A 292 4.06 -24.29 -53.86
C THR A 292 3.75 -24.95 -55.22
N GLU A 293 2.46 -25.07 -55.56
CA GLU A 293 1.93 -25.75 -56.75
C GLU A 293 2.35 -25.17 -58.12
N GLU A 294 3.04 -24.03 -58.17
CA GLU A 294 3.54 -23.44 -59.42
C GLU A 294 4.89 -24.01 -59.89
N GLN A 295 5.50 -24.95 -59.16
CA GLN A 295 6.73 -25.65 -59.57
C GLN A 295 6.49 -27.10 -60.03
N LYS A 296 5.23 -27.51 -60.27
CA LYS A 296 4.87 -28.82 -60.83
C LYS A 296 4.39 -28.78 -62.28
N THR A 297 4.35 -27.62 -62.92
CA THR A 297 3.79 -27.43 -64.27
C THR A 297 4.81 -27.41 -65.41
N ASP A 298 6.12 -27.40 -65.14
CA ASP A 298 7.16 -27.41 -66.19
C ASP A 298 7.89 -28.76 -66.37
N GLU A 299 7.68 -29.74 -65.48
CA GLU A 299 8.19 -31.12 -65.67
C GLU A 299 7.12 -32.10 -66.21
N ALA A 300 5.87 -31.66 -66.33
CA ALA A 300 4.75 -32.44 -66.86
C ALA A 300 4.58 -32.34 -68.40
N LYS A 301 5.64 -31.95 -69.13
CA LYS A 301 5.67 -31.97 -70.61
C LYS A 301 6.67 -32.97 -71.20
N HIS A 302 7.36 -33.77 -70.38
CA HIS A 302 8.27 -34.82 -70.84
C HIS A 302 8.03 -36.15 -70.11
N ALA A 303 6.82 -36.72 -70.20
CA ALA A 303 6.56 -38.14 -69.99
C ALA A 303 5.09 -38.48 -70.30
N ALA A 304 4.59 -38.01 -71.45
CA ALA A 304 3.43 -38.62 -72.08
C ALA A 304 3.95 -39.71 -73.03
N GLU A 305 4.49 -40.79 -72.46
CA GLU A 305 4.76 -42.03 -73.17
C GLU A 305 4.96 -43.13 -72.13
N GLU A 306 4.24 -44.24 -72.34
CA GLU A 306 4.24 -45.51 -71.60
C GLU A 306 3.05 -45.81 -70.66
N ALA A 307 2.08 -46.49 -71.30
CA ALA A 307 1.30 -47.65 -70.82
C ALA A 307 0.35 -47.44 -69.62
N GLN A 308 -0.97 -47.24 -69.84
CA GLN A 308 -1.96 -48.30 -70.15
C GLN A 308 -1.78 -49.60 -69.36
N GLN A 309 -2.65 -49.87 -68.39
CA GLN A 309 -3.71 -50.90 -68.51
C GLN A 309 -4.45 -51.16 -67.16
N ASP A 310 -5.69 -51.60 -67.34
CA ASP A 310 -6.54 -52.38 -66.42
C ASP A 310 -7.43 -51.71 -65.34
N ASN A 311 -8.65 -51.39 -65.81
CA ASN A 311 -9.90 -52.11 -65.53
C ASN A 311 -10.63 -51.99 -64.15
N THR A 312 -11.60 -51.07 -64.14
CA THR A 312 -13.07 -51.26 -63.91
C THR A 312 -13.65 -51.61 -62.50
N PRO A 313 -14.79 -50.97 -62.07
CA PRO A 313 -15.32 -50.90 -60.68
C PRO A 313 -16.64 -51.73 -60.54
N PRO A 314 -17.69 -51.44 -59.71
CA PRO A 314 -17.93 -50.58 -58.52
C PRO A 314 -18.73 -51.28 -57.37
N ALA A 315 -19.10 -50.58 -56.28
CA ALA A 315 -20.49 -50.51 -55.73
C ALA A 315 -20.62 -49.98 -54.27
N SER A 316 -21.42 -48.90 -54.15
CA SER A 316 -22.39 -48.46 -53.12
C SER A 316 -22.51 -49.10 -51.72
N LYS A 317 -22.62 -48.22 -50.70
CA LYS A 317 -23.77 -48.04 -49.76
C LYS A 317 -23.41 -46.97 -48.70
N GLN A 318 -24.09 -45.82 -48.69
CA GLN A 318 -25.15 -45.43 -47.75
C GLN A 318 -24.80 -45.46 -46.24
N GLN A 319 -24.61 -44.24 -45.71
CA GLN A 319 -25.34 -43.65 -44.57
C GLN A 319 -25.18 -44.31 -43.19
N LEU A 320 -24.64 -43.56 -42.22
CA LEU A 320 -25.28 -43.35 -40.92
C LEU A 320 -24.61 -42.22 -40.13
N VAL A 321 -25.46 -41.28 -39.75
CA VAL A 321 -25.24 -40.19 -38.79
C VAL A 321 -25.13 -40.78 -37.40
N ARG A 322 -24.15 -40.32 -36.61
CA ARG A 322 -24.28 -40.25 -35.15
C ARG A 322 -23.42 -39.12 -34.59
N GLU A 323 -24.10 -38.24 -33.88
CA GLU A 323 -23.56 -37.13 -33.09
C GLU A 323 -22.63 -37.65 -31.97
N GLU A 324 -21.51 -36.98 -31.75
CA GLU A 324 -20.98 -36.76 -30.40
C GLU A 324 -20.44 -35.33 -30.27
N HIS A 325 -20.91 -34.68 -29.21
CA HIS A 325 -20.47 -33.40 -28.69
C HIS A 325 -18.99 -33.45 -28.27
N GLN A 326 -18.24 -32.40 -28.62
CA GLN A 326 -17.22 -31.85 -27.72
C GLN A 326 -17.19 -30.32 -27.88
N THR A 327 -17.67 -29.66 -26.82
CA THR A 327 -17.68 -28.21 -26.64
C THR A 327 -16.26 -27.70 -26.34
N HIS A 328 -15.72 -26.87 -27.23
CA HIS A 328 -14.61 -25.97 -26.91
C HIS A 328 -15.14 -24.77 -26.11
N THR A 329 -14.77 -24.64 -24.85
CA THR A 329 -14.91 -23.39 -24.09
C THR A 329 -13.66 -22.54 -24.31
N HIS A 330 -13.80 -21.47 -25.09
CA HIS A 330 -12.84 -20.37 -25.10
C HIS A 330 -12.94 -19.59 -23.79
N SER A 331 -11.86 -19.63 -22.99
CA SER A 331 -11.64 -18.70 -21.89
C SER A 331 -11.24 -17.35 -22.46
N THR A 332 -12.21 -16.45 -22.64
CA THR A 332 -11.96 -15.02 -22.83
C THR A 332 -11.93 -14.33 -21.47
N THR A 333 -10.73 -14.15 -20.93
CA THR A 333 -10.51 -13.30 -19.74
C THR A 333 -10.64 -11.84 -20.16
N LYS A 334 -11.77 -11.23 -19.78
CA LYS A 334 -12.03 -9.79 -19.86
C LYS A 334 -11.29 -9.08 -18.71
N PRO A 335 -10.69 -7.90 -18.91
CA PRO A 335 -10.08 -7.14 -17.82
C PRO A 335 -11.15 -6.61 -16.85
N PRO A 336 -10.86 -6.47 -15.55
CA PRO A 336 -11.83 -6.02 -14.55
C PRO A 336 -12.20 -4.54 -14.73
N PRO A 337 -13.43 -4.13 -14.38
CA PRO A 337 -13.88 -2.75 -14.50
C PRO A 337 -13.39 -1.87 -13.34
N ALA A 338 -13.36 -0.56 -13.61
CA ALA A 338 -12.98 0.51 -12.69
C ALA A 338 -13.76 0.49 -11.36
N GLN A 339 -13.06 0.84 -10.28
CA GLN A 339 -13.41 0.70 -8.85
C GLN A 339 -14.65 1.48 -8.34
N GLY A 340 -15.33 2.29 -9.14
CA GLY A 340 -16.34 3.22 -8.62
C GLY A 340 -17.75 2.68 -8.33
N THR A 341 -18.09 1.43 -8.70
CA THR A 341 -19.48 0.92 -8.57
C THR A 341 -19.68 -0.16 -7.50
N ALA A 342 -18.59 -0.70 -6.92
CA ALA A 342 -18.67 -1.66 -5.82
C ALA A 342 -18.88 -0.96 -4.45
N GLU A 343 -18.41 0.28 -4.30
CA GLU A 343 -18.33 1.01 -3.02
C GLU A 343 -19.70 1.34 -2.41
N ASN A 344 -20.72 1.68 -3.23
CA ASN A 344 -22.04 2.06 -2.73
C ASN A 344 -22.86 0.91 -2.11
N ASN A 345 -22.61 -0.35 -2.52
CA ASN A 345 -23.24 -1.52 -1.90
C ASN A 345 -22.50 -1.99 -0.64
N ILE A 346 -21.25 -1.56 -0.45
CA ILE A 346 -20.41 -1.95 0.70
C ILE A 346 -20.74 -1.10 1.92
N LEU A 347 -20.94 0.21 1.76
CA LEU A 347 -21.29 1.12 2.86
C LEU A 347 -22.56 0.67 3.60
N THR A 348 -23.61 0.30 2.85
CA THR A 348 -24.89 -0.16 3.43
C THR A 348 -24.81 -1.53 4.12
N THR A 349 -23.80 -2.34 3.80
CA THR A 349 -23.59 -3.66 4.41
C THR A 349 -22.74 -3.56 5.68
N VAL A 350 -21.76 -2.65 5.69
CA VAL A 350 -20.92 -2.35 6.85
C VAL A 350 -21.74 -1.63 7.93
N GLU A 351 -22.58 -0.67 7.57
CA GLU A 351 -23.52 0.00 8.50
C GLU A 351 -24.46 -1.01 9.18
N LYS A 352 -25.02 -1.97 8.42
CA LYS A 352 -25.89 -3.01 8.98
C LYS A 352 -25.16 -3.97 9.93
N LYS A 353 -23.87 -4.23 9.69
CA LYS A 353 -23.05 -5.06 10.60
C LYS A 353 -22.65 -4.27 11.86
N ALA A 354 -22.33 -2.98 11.74
CA ALA A 354 -22.06 -2.12 12.89
C ALA A 354 -23.28 -2.01 13.82
N ASP A 355 -24.48 -1.81 13.26
CA ASP A 355 -25.74 -1.80 14.01
C ASP A 355 -26.01 -3.13 14.75
N GLN A 356 -25.67 -4.27 14.14
CA GLN A 356 -25.81 -5.58 14.79
C GLN A 356 -24.84 -5.77 15.95
N VAL A 357 -23.58 -5.32 15.80
CA VAL A 357 -22.58 -5.39 16.86
C VAL A 357 -22.97 -4.48 18.03
N GLN A 358 -23.44 -3.27 17.74
CA GLN A 358 -23.87 -2.33 18.78
C GLN A 358 -25.08 -2.85 19.57
N ARG A 359 -26.08 -3.45 18.88
CA ARG A 359 -27.22 -4.11 19.56
C ARG A 359 -26.81 -5.32 20.39
N ALA A 360 -25.81 -6.09 19.93
CA ALA A 360 -25.29 -7.23 20.69
C ALA A 360 -24.57 -6.77 21.96
N GLU A 361 -23.82 -5.67 21.89
CA GLU A 361 -23.12 -5.09 23.04
C GLU A 361 -24.07 -4.46 24.06
N GLU A 362 -25.12 -3.76 23.60
CA GLU A 362 -26.20 -3.26 24.48
C GLU A 362 -26.92 -4.39 25.20
N LYS A 363 -27.22 -5.49 24.50
CA LYS A 363 -27.85 -6.66 25.09
C LYS A 363 -26.94 -7.32 26.15
N ARG A 364 -25.64 -7.41 25.88
CA ARG A 364 -24.66 -7.92 26.84
C ARG A 364 -24.59 -7.05 28.10
N LYS A 365 -24.57 -5.71 27.96
CA LYS A 365 -24.59 -4.79 29.10
C LYS A 365 -25.87 -4.90 29.92
N GLN A 366 -27.02 -5.10 29.28
CA GLN A 366 -28.29 -5.34 29.98
C GLN A 366 -28.31 -6.67 30.74
N ASP A 367 -27.73 -7.73 30.17
CA ASP A 367 -27.65 -9.03 30.82
C ASP A 367 -26.67 -9.01 32.01
N GLU A 368 -25.53 -8.31 31.88
CA GLU A 368 -24.59 -8.08 32.99
C GLU A 368 -25.25 -7.28 34.13
N GLN A 369 -26.04 -6.26 33.80
CA GLN A 369 -26.80 -5.48 34.81
C GLN A 369 -27.84 -6.34 35.53
N LYS A 370 -28.60 -7.17 34.81
CA LYS A 370 -29.57 -8.10 35.42
C LYS A 370 -28.91 -9.11 36.35
N VAL A 371 -27.71 -9.59 36.00
CA VAL A 371 -26.94 -10.49 36.88
C VAL A 371 -26.47 -9.77 38.14
N ALA A 372 -26.03 -8.51 38.01
CA ALA A 372 -25.63 -7.69 39.16
C ALA A 372 -26.80 -7.39 40.10
N ASP A 373 -27.97 -7.04 39.55
CA ASP A 373 -29.17 -6.75 40.35
C ASP A 373 -29.67 -8.01 41.06
N LYS A 374 -29.63 -9.16 40.39
CA LYS A 374 -30.00 -10.45 41.00
C LYS A 374 -29.04 -10.85 42.11
N ARG A 375 -27.74 -10.55 41.99
CA ARG A 375 -26.76 -10.76 43.08
C ARG A 375 -27.07 -9.88 44.28
N LYS A 376 -27.37 -8.60 44.08
CA LYS A 376 -27.77 -7.69 45.16
C LYS A 376 -29.03 -8.17 45.89
N GLU A 377 -30.04 -8.63 45.16
CA GLU A 377 -31.29 -9.16 45.74
C GLU A 377 -31.05 -10.45 46.55
N THR A 378 -30.04 -11.24 46.16
CA THR A 378 -29.65 -12.46 46.89
C THR A 378 -28.89 -12.12 48.17
N ASP A 379 -28.01 -11.11 48.13
CA ASP A 379 -27.27 -10.63 49.31
C ASP A 379 -28.18 -9.94 50.32
N GLU A 380 -29.20 -9.20 49.87
CA GLU A 380 -30.23 -8.61 50.76
C GLU A 380 -31.10 -9.67 51.44
N LYS A 381 -31.41 -10.78 50.75
CA LYS A 381 -32.13 -11.92 51.35
C LYS A 381 -31.28 -12.68 52.37
N MET A 382 -29.95 -12.76 52.19
CA MET A 382 -29.06 -13.38 53.17
C MET A 382 -28.84 -12.50 54.40
N ASN A 383 -28.83 -11.16 54.26
CA ASN A 383 -28.72 -10.23 55.41
C ASN A 383 -30.05 -9.95 56.14
N GLY A 384 -31.20 -10.28 55.54
CA GLY A 384 -32.51 -10.13 56.19
C GLY A 384 -32.89 -11.24 57.17
N GLY A 385 -32.08 -12.31 57.28
CA GLY A 385 -32.39 -13.50 58.08
C GLY A 385 -32.05 -13.41 59.58
N ASP A 386 -31.26 -12.42 60.00
CA ASP A 386 -30.64 -12.43 61.35
C ASP A 386 -31.30 -11.43 62.33
N LYS A 387 -32.63 -11.41 62.36
CA LYS A 387 -33.40 -10.78 63.44
C LYS A 387 -34.50 -11.70 63.95
N LYS A 388 -34.10 -12.72 64.73
CA LYS A 388 -34.97 -13.36 65.74
C LYS A 388 -34.14 -14.22 66.69
N THR A 389 -33.86 -13.69 67.88
CA THR A 389 -34.10 -14.32 69.21
C THR A 389 -33.28 -13.60 70.29
N GLU A 390 -33.84 -12.55 70.89
CA GLU A 390 -33.48 -12.16 72.26
C GLU A 390 -34.58 -12.70 73.19
N ASN A 391 -34.20 -13.59 74.10
CA ASN A 391 -35.04 -14.03 75.22
C ASN A 391 -35.01 -12.97 76.34
N PRO A 392 -36.12 -12.70 77.03
CA PRO A 392 -36.13 -11.78 78.15
C PRO A 392 -35.62 -12.46 79.43
N ALA A 393 -34.82 -11.75 80.22
CA ALA A 393 -34.40 -12.16 81.56
C ALA A 393 -35.58 -12.09 82.57
N PRO A 394 -35.63 -12.96 83.60
CA PRO A 394 -36.75 -12.99 84.54
C PRO A 394 -36.58 -11.91 85.63
N PRO A 395 -37.68 -11.50 86.31
CA PRO A 395 -37.59 -10.45 87.32
C PRO A 395 -37.16 -11.02 88.68
N SER A 396 -36.20 -10.30 89.28
CA SER A 396 -35.77 -10.25 90.70
C SER A 396 -35.40 -11.56 91.40
#